data_AF-A0A2V6W872-F1
#
_entry.id   AF-A0A2V6W872-F1
#
_cell.length_a   1.000
_cell.length_b   1.000
_cell.length_c   1.000
_cell.angle_alpha   90.00
_cell.angle_beta   90.00
_cell.angle_gamma   90.00
#
_symmetry.space_group_name_H-M   'P 1'
#
loop_
_entity.id
_entity.type
_entity.pdbx_description
1 polymer ?
#
loop_
_entity_poly.entity_id
_entity_poly.type
_entity_poly.pdbx_seq_one_letter_code
_entity_poly.pdbx_strand_id
1 'polypeptide(L)'
;MMVGLGIGAYAGLRYVLWEVEHWPRLSEGGARRFGAPGSTRFGWQPATGALVLFMALLGALAYDESGYTPQGGFLLFGVTFGVILQRSRFCLVRAFREPFMTGDGEHTRGAALALVASMVGCSILKFTNLKDPGDWVFPGCWVGALFGGLLFGFGMVLAGGCGAGVIWRAGEGHVKLWVAVGMFALGASSTRLLLTWLDLLDRLGVAVFLPSIVGWGGAMLLVAVLMAGWYVFATWNEQSRTFSLL
;
A
#
# COMPACT_ATOMS: atom_id res chain seq x y z
N MET A 1 8.03 -11.44 -2.54
CA MET A 1 7.69 -10.00 -2.48
C MET A 1 8.14 -9.34 -1.17
N MET A 2 7.73 -9.81 0.01
CA MET A 2 8.10 -9.16 1.29
C MET A 2 9.60 -9.01 1.51
N VAL A 3 10.38 -10.05 1.20
CA VAL A 3 11.85 -9.99 1.29
C VAL A 3 12.42 -8.90 0.37
N GLY A 4 11.95 -8.84 -0.89
CA GLY A 4 12.35 -7.79 -1.83
C GLY A 4 11.98 -6.40 -1.34
N LEU A 5 10.75 -6.22 -0.84
CA LEU A 5 10.29 -4.97 -0.23
C LEU A 5 11.16 -4.52 0.93
N GLY A 6 11.51 -5.44 1.85
CA GLY A 6 12.37 -5.16 2.99
C GLY A 6 13.78 -4.73 2.55
N ILE A 7 14.41 -5.49 1.64
CA ILE A 7 15.74 -5.16 1.11
C ILE A 7 15.71 -3.83 0.35
N GLY A 8 14.70 -3.61 -0.50
CA GLY A 8 14.53 -2.38 -1.25
C GLY A 8 14.31 -1.17 -0.34
N ALA A 9 13.49 -1.31 0.69
CA ALA A 9 13.25 -0.23 1.66
C ALA A 9 14.52 0.09 2.47
N TYR A 10 15.29 -0.91 2.89
CA TYR A 10 16.57 -0.71 3.58
C TYR A 10 17.61 -0.03 2.68
N ALA A 11 17.77 -0.49 1.44
CA ALA A 11 18.67 0.12 0.47
C ALA A 11 18.25 1.56 0.13
N GLY A 12 16.95 1.80 -0.06
CA GLY A 12 16.40 3.13 -0.33
C GLY A 12 16.63 4.08 0.85
N LEU A 13 16.51 3.57 2.08
CA LEU A 13 16.79 4.35 3.27
C LEU A 13 18.26 4.75 3.37
N ARG A 14 19.18 3.81 3.15
CA ARG A 14 20.63 4.09 3.14
C ARG A 14 21.01 5.11 2.07
N TYR A 15 20.38 5.01 0.90
CA TYR A 15 20.56 5.98 -0.17
C TYR A 15 20.10 7.37 0.24
N VAL A 16 18.90 7.51 0.81
CA VAL A 16 18.38 8.82 1.27
C VAL A 16 19.27 9.42 2.37
N LEU A 17 19.74 8.60 3.31
CA LEU A 17 20.67 9.08 4.36
C LEU A 17 21.98 9.57 3.75
N TRP A 18 22.54 8.81 2.81
CA TRP A 18 23.76 9.21 2.09
C TRP A 18 23.56 10.50 1.27
N GLU A 19 22.41 10.65 0.61
CA GLU A 19 22.05 11.84 -0.17
C GLU A 19 21.96 13.09 0.72
N VAL A 20 21.33 12.98 1.89
CA VAL A 20 21.23 14.09 2.84
C VAL A 20 22.60 14.49 3.39
N GLU A 21 23.49 13.52 3.65
CA GLU A 21 24.83 13.76 4.18
C GLU A 21 25.77 14.40 3.16
N HIS A 22 25.74 13.95 1.90
CA HIS A 22 26.70 14.39 0.88
C HIS A 22 26.15 15.51 -0.02
N TRP A 23 24.84 15.53 -0.30
CA TRP A 23 24.19 16.40 -1.30
C TRP A 23 22.93 17.10 -0.76
N PRO A 24 23.02 17.90 0.33
CA PRO A 24 21.85 18.48 0.99
C PRO A 24 21.02 19.40 0.08
N ARG A 25 21.65 20.05 -0.91
CA ARG A 25 20.98 20.95 -1.87
C ARG A 25 19.92 20.26 -2.74
N LEU A 26 20.02 18.95 -2.98
CA LEU A 26 18.99 18.21 -3.72
C LEU A 26 17.72 17.97 -2.88
N SER A 27 17.85 17.95 -1.55
CA SER A 27 16.76 17.67 -0.61
C SER A 27 16.04 18.91 -0.07
N GLU A 28 16.46 20.12 -0.44
CA GLU A 28 15.85 21.40 0.01
C GLU A 28 14.51 21.75 -0.67
N GLY A 29 13.85 20.78 -1.31
CA GLY A 29 12.56 20.99 -1.98
C GLY A 29 11.43 21.33 -1.00
N GLY A 30 10.85 22.53 -1.13
CA GLY A 30 9.73 22.98 -0.31
C GLY A 30 8.48 22.10 -0.45
N ALA A 31 8.01 21.55 0.67
CA ALA A 31 6.77 20.77 0.72
C ALA A 31 5.55 21.70 0.74
N ARG A 32 5.02 22.06 -0.44
CA ARG A 32 3.76 22.81 -0.54
C ARG A 32 2.56 21.91 -0.22
N ARG A 33 1.72 22.36 0.71
CA ARG A 33 0.41 21.76 1.03
C ARG A 33 -0.69 22.77 0.66
N PHE A 34 -1.58 22.38 -0.22
CA PHE A 34 -2.81 23.14 -0.48
C PHE A 34 -3.88 22.79 0.55
N GLY A 35 -4.67 23.77 0.99
CA GLY A 35 -5.80 23.53 1.91
C GLY A 35 -5.41 23.20 3.35
N ALA A 36 -4.21 23.60 3.80
CA ALA A 36 -3.82 23.49 5.21
C ALA A 36 -4.85 24.21 6.11
N PRO A 37 -5.27 23.61 7.24
CA PRO A 37 -6.31 24.20 8.08
C PRO A 37 -5.87 25.59 8.56
N GLY A 38 -6.69 26.60 8.27
CA GLY A 38 -6.60 27.92 8.91
C GLY A 38 -6.98 27.83 10.39
N SER A 39 -6.50 28.76 11.21
CA SER A 39 -6.64 28.80 12.68
C SER A 39 -8.08 28.94 13.22
N THR A 40 -9.11 28.87 12.39
CA THR A 40 -10.50 29.13 12.81
C THR A 40 -11.19 27.86 13.33
N ARG A 41 -11.84 28.00 14.50
CA ARG A 41 -12.49 26.94 15.28
C ARG A 41 -13.66 26.24 14.58
N PHE A 42 -14.19 26.82 13.50
CA PHE A 42 -15.27 26.28 12.69
C PHE A 42 -14.97 26.58 11.21
N GLY A 43 -14.13 25.73 10.61
CA GLY A 43 -13.82 25.81 9.19
C GLY A 43 -15.00 25.34 8.33
N TRP A 44 -14.97 25.66 7.04
CA TRP A 44 -15.91 25.11 6.05
C TRP A 44 -15.65 23.62 5.76
N GLN A 45 -14.59 23.04 6.35
CA GLN A 45 -14.14 21.65 6.19
C GLN A 45 -15.21 20.58 6.54
N PRO A 46 -15.93 20.62 7.67
CA PRO A 46 -17.03 19.70 7.93
C PRO A 46 -18.18 19.85 6.94
N ALA A 47 -18.50 21.07 6.49
CA ALA A 47 -19.56 21.31 5.52
C ALA A 47 -19.18 20.78 4.13
N THR A 48 -17.95 21.00 3.68
CA THR A 48 -17.44 20.43 2.42
C THR A 48 -17.36 18.90 2.49
N GLY A 49 -16.96 18.34 3.64
CA GLY A 49 -16.98 16.89 3.87
C GLY A 49 -18.40 16.30 3.79
N ALA A 50 -19.38 16.93 4.43
CA ALA A 50 -20.78 16.51 4.35
C ALA A 50 -21.34 16.62 2.92
N LEU A 51 -21.00 17.69 2.19
CA LEU A 51 -21.38 17.86 0.80
C LEU A 51 -20.77 16.76 -0.10
N VAL A 52 -19.50 16.41 0.08
CA VAL A 52 -18.85 15.34 -0.69
C VAL A 52 -19.50 13.98 -0.39
N LEU A 53 -19.82 13.69 0.87
CA LEU A 53 -20.52 12.46 1.24
C LEU A 53 -21.93 12.40 0.63
N PHE A 54 -22.65 13.53 0.64
CA PHE A 54 -23.96 13.63 0.02
C PHE A 54 -23.89 13.43 -1.50
N MET A 55 -22.90 14.05 -2.16
CA MET A 55 -22.64 13.85 -3.59
C MET A 55 -22.27 12.40 -3.93
N ALA A 56 -21.48 11.73 -3.08
CA ALA A 56 -21.15 10.33 -3.25
C ALA A 56 -22.39 9.43 -3.13
N LEU A 57 -23.29 9.73 -2.18
CA LEU A 57 -24.56 9.01 -2.03
C LEU A 57 -25.48 9.22 -3.23
N LEU A 58 -25.63 10.46 -3.71
CA LEU A 58 -26.38 10.76 -4.93
C LEU A 58 -25.79 10.06 -6.15
N GLY A 59 -24.47 10.03 -6.27
CA GLY A 59 -23.78 9.30 -7.34
C GLY A 59 -24.07 7.80 -7.29
N ALA A 60 -24.06 7.19 -6.11
CA ALA A 60 -24.40 5.78 -5.94
C ALA A 60 -25.85 5.48 -6.35
N LEU A 61 -26.80 6.35 -6.00
CA LEU A 61 -28.21 6.22 -6.42
C LEU A 61 -28.37 6.39 -7.94
N ALA A 62 -27.64 7.32 -8.55
CA ALA A 62 -27.64 7.51 -10.00
C ALA A 62 -27.04 6.30 -10.74
N TYR A 63 -26.02 5.65 -10.17
CA TYR A 63 -25.48 4.39 -10.72
C TYR A 63 -26.49 3.25 -10.62
N ASP A 64 -27.33 3.22 -9.59
CA ASP A 64 -28.38 2.20 -9.45
C ASP A 64 -29.48 2.38 -10.49
N GLU A 65 -29.99 3.61 -10.65
CA GLU A 65 -31.00 3.95 -11.66
C GLU A 65 -30.53 3.68 -13.11
N SER A 66 -29.23 3.77 -13.36
CA SER A 66 -28.63 3.47 -14.66
C SER A 66 -28.28 1.98 -14.87
N GLY A 67 -28.64 1.10 -13.93
CA GLY A 67 -28.40 -0.34 -14.00
C GLY A 67 -26.96 -0.77 -13.71
N TYR A 68 -26.13 0.14 -13.18
CA TYR A 68 -24.73 -0.08 -12.80
C TYR A 68 -24.56 -0.17 -11.27
N THR A 69 -25.43 -0.94 -10.61
CA THR A 69 -25.43 -1.13 -9.16
C THR A 69 -24.05 -1.53 -8.57
N PRO A 70 -23.24 -2.41 -9.18
CA PRO A 70 -21.91 -2.76 -8.66
C PRO A 70 -20.95 -1.57 -8.57
N GLN A 71 -20.98 -0.67 -9.55
CA GLN A 71 -20.14 0.52 -9.61
C GLN A 71 -20.50 1.52 -8.49
N GLY A 72 -21.80 1.67 -8.20
CA GLY A 72 -22.28 2.46 -7.06
C GLY A 72 -21.75 1.90 -5.73
N GLY A 73 -21.75 0.58 -5.57
CA GLY A 73 -21.15 -0.10 -4.42
C GLY A 73 -19.65 0.18 -4.26
N PHE A 74 -18.88 0.11 -5.35
CA PHE A 74 -17.44 0.41 -5.32
C PHE A 74 -17.14 1.86 -4.97
N LEU A 75 -17.98 2.81 -5.38
CA LEU A 75 -17.84 4.21 -5.03
C LEU A 75 -18.00 4.43 -3.52
N LEU A 76 -19.07 3.90 -2.92
CA LEU A 76 -19.30 4.00 -1.48
C LEU A 76 -18.22 3.29 -0.66
N PHE A 77 -17.79 2.11 -1.12
CA PHE A 77 -16.69 1.38 -0.52
C PHE A 77 -15.38 2.18 -0.59
N GLY A 78 -15.05 2.77 -1.74
CA GLY A 78 -13.85 3.58 -1.94
C GLY A 78 -13.81 4.81 -1.05
N VAL A 79 -14.93 5.53 -0.91
CA VAL A 79 -15.03 6.69 0.00
C VAL A 79 -14.82 6.25 1.45
N THR A 80 -15.52 5.20 1.88
CA THR A 80 -15.41 4.69 3.25
C THR A 80 -13.99 4.22 3.56
N PHE A 81 -13.39 3.45 2.64
CA PHE A 81 -12.02 2.96 2.76
C PHE A 81 -11.00 4.10 2.78
N GLY A 82 -11.18 5.13 1.95
CA GLY A 82 -10.34 6.34 1.94
C GLY A 82 -10.37 7.08 3.28
N VAL A 83 -11.55 7.26 3.88
CA VAL A 83 -11.70 7.88 5.21
C VAL A 83 -11.00 7.07 6.28
N ILE A 84 -11.15 5.73 6.26
CA ILE A 84 -10.48 4.83 7.20
C ILE A 84 -8.95 4.94 7.06
N LEU A 85 -8.42 4.94 5.83
CA LEU A 85 -6.98 5.07 5.58
C LEU A 85 -6.43 6.42 6.04
N GLN A 86 -7.16 7.50 5.81
CA GLN A 86 -6.76 8.84 6.24
C GLN A 86 -6.70 8.93 7.78
N ARG A 87 -7.73 8.40 8.48
CA ARG A 87 -7.81 8.44 9.94
C ARG A 87 -6.80 7.53 10.62
N SER A 88 -6.57 6.34 10.07
CA SER A 88 -5.56 5.40 10.58
C SER A 88 -4.13 5.79 10.21
N ARG A 89 -3.94 6.76 9.30
CA ARG A 89 -2.65 7.15 8.71
C ARG A 89 -1.87 5.94 8.18
N PHE A 90 -2.58 4.92 7.72
CA PHE A 90 -1.99 3.64 7.34
C PHE A 90 -1.03 3.82 6.15
N CYS A 91 0.21 3.39 6.34
CA CYS A 91 1.27 3.55 5.34
C CYS A 91 2.26 2.39 5.41
N LEU A 92 2.27 1.56 4.36
CA LEU A 92 3.20 0.44 4.22
C LEU A 92 4.67 0.89 4.21
N VAL A 93 4.98 2.12 3.78
CA VAL A 93 6.35 2.66 3.87
C VAL A 93 6.82 2.73 5.31
N ARG A 94 5.97 3.19 6.24
CA ARG A 94 6.34 3.21 7.65
C ARG A 94 6.50 1.79 8.18
N ALA A 95 5.60 0.88 7.82
CA ALA A 95 5.68 -0.52 8.27
C ALA A 95 7.01 -1.22 7.89
N PHE A 96 7.60 -0.89 6.73
CA PHE A 96 8.88 -1.48 6.29
C PHE A 96 10.11 -0.63 6.63
N ARG A 97 10.01 0.70 6.65
CA ARG A 97 11.15 1.61 6.88
C ARG A 97 11.40 1.86 8.36
N GLU A 98 10.34 2.04 9.14
CA GLU A 98 10.44 2.51 10.52
C GLU A 98 11.16 1.52 11.47
N PRO A 99 11.00 0.19 11.32
CA PRO A 99 11.81 -0.77 12.08
C PRO A 99 13.32 -0.60 11.88
N PHE A 100 13.78 -0.17 10.70
CA PHE A 100 15.20 0.07 10.42
C PHE A 100 15.65 1.50 10.72
N MET A 101 14.72 2.45 10.80
CA MET A 101 15.02 3.85 11.13
C MET A 101 14.96 4.11 12.64
N THR A 102 13.75 4.16 13.20
CA THR A 102 13.52 4.60 14.60
C THR A 102 13.33 3.43 15.55
N GLY A 103 13.15 2.21 15.02
CA GLY A 103 12.82 1.03 15.81
C GLY A 103 11.33 0.91 16.14
N ASP A 104 10.48 1.85 15.74
CA ASP A 104 9.04 1.82 16.05
C ASP A 104 8.32 0.72 15.24
N GLY A 105 7.82 -0.29 15.95
CA GLY A 105 7.12 -1.44 15.36
C GLY A 105 5.60 -1.28 15.22
N GLU A 106 5.01 -0.17 15.67
CA GLU A 106 3.54 -0.01 15.73
C GLU A 106 2.85 -0.19 14.37
N HIS A 107 3.37 0.47 13.32
CA HIS A 107 2.80 0.38 11.97
C HIS A 107 3.05 -0.99 11.32
N THR A 108 4.14 -1.66 11.69
CA THR A 108 4.48 -3.02 11.22
C THR A 108 3.51 -4.04 11.82
N ARG A 109 3.21 -3.92 13.12
CA ARG A 109 2.19 -4.75 13.79
C ARG A 109 0.80 -4.56 13.17
N GLY A 110 0.41 -3.30 12.93
CA GLY A 110 -0.85 -2.99 12.26
C GLY A 110 -0.93 -3.54 10.83
N ALA A 111 0.16 -3.47 10.06
CA ALA A 111 0.23 -4.03 8.71
C ALA A 111 0.12 -5.56 8.70
N ALA A 112 0.79 -6.25 9.64
CA ALA A 112 0.70 -7.70 9.78
C ALA A 112 -0.74 -8.16 10.08
N LEU A 113 -1.43 -7.49 11.02
CA LEU A 113 -2.83 -7.77 11.34
C LEU A 113 -3.76 -7.50 10.16
N ALA A 114 -3.58 -6.39 9.44
CA ALA A 114 -4.37 -6.06 8.27
C ALA A 114 -4.21 -7.11 7.14
N LEU A 115 -3.00 -7.64 6.95
CA LEU A 115 -2.74 -8.72 5.99
C LEU A 115 -3.40 -10.03 6.39
N VAL A 116 -3.37 -10.41 7.67
CA VAL A 116 -4.07 -11.60 8.18
C VAL A 116 -5.59 -11.44 7.99
N ALA A 117 -6.15 -10.30 8.37
CA ALA A 117 -7.58 -10.03 8.19
C ALA A 117 -8.00 -10.08 6.70
N SER A 118 -7.18 -9.49 5.82
CA SER A 118 -7.40 -9.53 4.37
C SER A 118 -7.33 -10.95 3.82
N MET A 119 -6.37 -11.75 4.31
CA MET A 119 -6.21 -13.16 3.92
C MET A 119 -7.43 -14.00 4.32
N VAL A 120 -7.95 -13.81 5.55
CA VAL A 120 -9.17 -14.49 6.01
C VAL A 120 -10.37 -14.08 5.16
N GLY A 121 -10.55 -12.78 4.92
CA GLY A 121 -11.63 -12.26 4.06
C GLY A 121 -11.59 -12.86 2.65
N CYS A 122 -10.44 -12.78 1.97
CA CYS A 122 -10.26 -13.36 0.64
C CYS A 122 -10.48 -14.89 0.63
N SER A 123 -10.10 -15.58 1.71
CA SER A 123 -10.31 -17.03 1.82
C SER A 123 -11.79 -17.39 1.91
N ILE A 124 -12.58 -16.64 2.70
CA ILE A 124 -14.03 -16.86 2.82
C ILE A 124 -14.74 -16.64 1.48
N LEU A 125 -14.39 -15.57 0.74
CA LEU A 125 -14.98 -15.28 -0.57
C LEU A 125 -14.72 -16.41 -1.58
N LYS A 126 -13.51 -16.96 -1.58
CA LYS A 126 -13.16 -18.07 -2.48
C LYS A 126 -13.74 -19.41 -2.03
N PHE A 127 -13.88 -19.64 -0.72
CA PHE A 127 -14.48 -20.87 -0.19
C PHE A 127 -15.99 -20.94 -0.44
N THR A 128 -16.67 -19.80 -0.46
CA THR A 128 -18.10 -19.69 -0.71
C THR A 128 -18.48 -19.73 -2.20
N ASN A 129 -17.52 -19.95 -3.11
CA ASN A 129 -17.69 -19.94 -4.57
C ASN A 129 -18.34 -18.66 -5.13
N LEU A 130 -18.26 -17.53 -4.40
CA LEU A 130 -18.69 -16.23 -4.92
C LEU A 130 -17.76 -15.70 -6.03
N LYS A 131 -16.54 -16.23 -6.11
CA LYS A 131 -15.50 -15.85 -7.08
C LYS A 131 -14.70 -17.10 -7.44
N ASP A 132 -14.35 -17.25 -8.71
CA ASP A 132 -13.55 -18.40 -9.15
C ASP A 132 -12.21 -18.50 -8.39
N PRO A 133 -11.76 -19.70 -8.00
CA PRO A 133 -10.50 -19.85 -7.26
C PRO A 133 -9.28 -19.32 -8.03
N GLY A 134 -9.31 -19.43 -9.37
CA GLY A 134 -8.28 -18.93 -10.29
C GLY A 134 -8.36 -17.43 -10.57
N ASP A 135 -9.46 -16.77 -10.21
CA ASP A 135 -9.59 -15.33 -10.39
C ASP A 135 -8.63 -14.59 -9.43
N TRP A 136 -7.99 -13.54 -9.97
CA TRP A 136 -7.03 -12.68 -9.26
C TRP A 136 -5.77 -13.40 -8.73
N VAL A 137 -5.33 -14.47 -9.39
CA VAL A 137 -4.03 -15.10 -9.13
C VAL A 137 -2.99 -14.56 -10.11
N PHE A 138 -2.16 -13.63 -9.65
CA PHE A 138 -1.12 -13.05 -10.50
C PHE A 138 0.12 -13.97 -10.64
N PRO A 139 0.72 -14.07 -11.84
CA PRO A 139 1.96 -14.81 -12.09
C PRO A 139 3.15 -14.03 -11.50
N GLY A 140 3.32 -14.13 -10.18
CA GLY A 140 4.32 -13.36 -9.45
C GLY A 140 5.32 -14.22 -8.68
N CYS A 141 5.14 -15.54 -8.59
CA CYS A 141 6.01 -16.35 -7.73
C CYS A 141 7.44 -16.37 -8.27
N TRP A 142 8.43 -16.18 -7.38
CA TRP A 142 9.88 -16.09 -7.63
C TRP A 142 10.43 -14.71 -8.06
N VAL A 143 11.04 -14.65 -9.23
CA VAL A 143 12.00 -13.61 -9.63
C VAL A 143 11.29 -12.28 -9.81
N GLY A 144 10.12 -12.28 -10.46
CA GLY A 144 9.28 -11.10 -10.64
C GLY A 144 8.86 -10.47 -9.32
N ALA A 145 8.40 -11.24 -8.34
CA ALA A 145 8.03 -10.69 -7.04
C ALA A 145 9.23 -10.25 -6.18
N LEU A 146 10.42 -10.83 -6.38
CA LEU A 146 11.61 -10.42 -5.65
C LEU A 146 12.15 -9.10 -6.22
N PHE A 147 12.41 -9.04 -7.53
CA PHE A 147 12.90 -7.85 -8.21
C PHE A 147 11.88 -6.72 -8.21
N GLY A 148 10.61 -7.01 -8.50
CA GLY A 148 9.54 -6.03 -8.43
C GLY A 148 9.36 -5.49 -7.00
N GLY A 149 9.45 -6.37 -5.99
CA GLY A 149 9.42 -5.96 -4.59
C GLY A 149 10.60 -5.06 -4.21
N LEU A 150 11.81 -5.36 -4.71
CA LEU A 150 13.01 -4.56 -4.46
C LEU A 150 12.92 -3.17 -5.08
N LEU A 151 12.56 -3.08 -6.38
CA LEU A 151 12.39 -1.80 -7.07
C LEU A 151 11.27 -0.96 -6.46
N PHE A 152 10.14 -1.59 -6.14
CA PHE A 152 9.02 -0.91 -5.50
C PHE A 152 9.35 -0.46 -4.07
N GLY A 153 10.06 -1.30 -3.30
CA GLY A 153 10.53 -0.99 -1.95
C GLY A 153 11.52 0.18 -1.92
N PHE A 154 12.42 0.24 -2.90
CA PHE A 154 13.35 1.36 -3.06
C PHE A 154 12.60 2.64 -3.45
N GLY A 155 11.73 2.56 -4.47
CA GLY A 155 10.95 3.70 -4.96
C GLY A 155 9.98 4.29 -3.94
N MET A 156 9.33 3.46 -3.12
CA MET A 156 8.39 3.95 -2.11
C MET A 156 9.07 4.74 -0.97
N VAL A 157 10.33 4.45 -0.65
CA VAL A 157 11.12 5.23 0.32
C VAL A 157 11.51 6.58 -0.28
N LEU A 158 11.99 6.61 -1.53
CA LEU A 158 12.32 7.86 -2.23
C LEU A 158 11.12 8.79 -2.41
N ALA A 159 9.98 8.22 -2.86
CA ALA A 159 8.75 8.99 -3.04
C ALA A 159 8.15 9.47 -1.70
N GLY A 160 8.45 8.78 -0.60
CA GLY A 160 7.90 9.06 0.73
C GLY A 160 6.46 8.57 0.92
N GLY A 161 6.01 7.60 0.12
CA GLY A 161 4.67 7.03 0.17
C GLY A 161 4.54 5.71 -0.61
N CYS A 162 3.61 4.86 -0.18
CA CYS A 162 3.20 3.64 -0.89
C CYS A 162 1.90 3.90 -1.67
N GLY A 163 1.46 2.98 -2.52
CA GLY A 163 0.23 3.14 -3.33
C GLY A 163 -0.97 3.71 -2.56
N ALA A 164 -1.34 3.09 -1.43
CA ALA A 164 -2.40 3.62 -0.57
C ALA A 164 -2.02 4.97 0.08
N GLY A 165 -0.79 5.08 0.59
CA GLY A 165 -0.26 6.24 1.29
C GLY A 165 -0.19 7.51 0.44
N VAL A 166 0.12 7.39 -0.85
CA VAL A 166 0.21 8.53 -1.77
C VAL A 166 -1.16 9.09 -2.12
N ILE A 167 -2.19 8.24 -2.24
CA ILE A 167 -3.54 8.64 -2.66
C ILE A 167 -4.23 9.48 -1.58
N TRP A 168 -4.28 9.00 -0.33
CA TRP A 168 -5.00 9.75 0.71
C TRP A 168 -4.26 11.03 1.11
N ARG A 169 -2.92 11.03 1.12
CA ARG A 169 -2.11 12.25 1.37
C ARG A 169 -2.15 13.24 0.21
N ALA A 170 -2.31 12.75 -1.03
CA ALA A 170 -2.67 13.60 -2.16
C ALA A 170 -4.04 14.24 -1.93
N GLY A 171 -5.01 13.49 -1.40
CA GLY A 171 -6.31 14.02 -0.95
C GLY A 171 -6.21 15.10 0.14
N GLU A 172 -5.20 15.03 1.01
CA GLU A 172 -4.88 16.09 1.99
C GLU A 172 -4.19 17.33 1.39
N GLY A 173 -3.95 17.35 0.07
CA GLY A 173 -3.40 18.52 -0.64
C GLY A 173 -1.87 18.56 -0.71
N HIS A 174 -1.17 17.45 -0.46
CA HIS A 174 0.29 17.41 -0.63
C HIS A 174 0.71 17.35 -2.11
N VAL A 175 1.27 18.45 -2.62
CA VAL A 175 1.61 18.60 -4.05
C VAL A 175 2.66 17.59 -4.52
N LYS A 176 3.68 17.33 -3.68
CA LYS A 176 4.71 16.30 -3.97
C LYS A 176 4.06 14.95 -4.28
N LEU A 177 2.98 14.61 -3.57
CA LEU A 177 2.32 13.32 -3.70
C LEU A 177 1.35 13.27 -4.89
N TRP A 178 0.88 14.41 -5.41
CA TRP A 178 0.14 14.44 -6.67
C TRP A 178 1.02 13.98 -7.83
N VAL A 179 2.25 14.50 -7.88
CA VAL A 179 3.25 14.08 -8.87
C VAL A 179 3.60 12.60 -8.68
N ALA A 180 3.77 12.15 -7.42
CA ALA A 180 4.03 10.75 -7.12
C ALA A 180 2.91 9.81 -7.61
N VAL A 181 1.64 10.19 -7.44
CA VAL A 181 0.49 9.41 -7.95
C VAL A 181 0.53 9.35 -9.48
N GLY A 182 0.76 10.48 -10.16
CA GLY A 182 0.85 10.52 -11.62
C GLY A 182 1.99 9.65 -12.17
N MET A 183 3.19 9.79 -11.61
CA MET A 183 4.35 8.98 -12.00
C MET A 183 4.17 7.50 -11.65
N PHE A 184 3.52 7.18 -10.54
CA PHE A 184 3.22 5.81 -10.16
C PHE A 184 2.25 5.16 -11.17
N ALA A 185 1.18 5.86 -11.56
CA ALA A 185 0.23 5.38 -12.56
C ALA A 185 0.89 5.20 -13.94
N LEU A 186 1.66 6.19 -14.38
CA LEU A 186 2.38 6.13 -15.67
C LEU A 186 3.45 5.03 -15.67
N GLY A 187 4.23 4.92 -14.60
CA GLY A 187 5.26 3.89 -14.46
C GLY A 187 4.64 2.49 -14.47
N ALA A 188 3.63 2.25 -13.62
CA ALA A 188 2.97 0.96 -13.57
C ALA A 188 2.33 0.56 -14.91
N SER A 189 1.64 1.50 -15.58
CA SER A 189 1.01 1.26 -16.88
C SER A 189 2.06 0.99 -17.98
N SER A 190 3.11 1.80 -18.04
CA SER A 190 4.16 1.68 -19.06
C SER A 190 4.98 0.40 -18.88
N THR A 191 5.35 0.05 -17.63
CA THR A 191 6.06 -1.19 -17.35
C THR A 191 5.21 -2.41 -17.67
N ARG A 192 3.91 -2.38 -17.35
CA ARG A 192 2.99 -3.48 -17.70
C ARG A 192 2.91 -3.64 -19.22
N LEU A 193 2.72 -2.54 -19.95
CA LEU A 193 2.69 -2.54 -21.40
C LEU A 193 3.99 -3.12 -21.97
N LEU A 194 5.14 -2.65 -21.50
CA LEU A 194 6.44 -3.15 -21.95
C LEU A 194 6.63 -4.65 -21.69
N LEU A 195 6.24 -5.14 -20.52
CA LEU A 195 6.29 -6.57 -20.19
C LEU A 195 5.36 -7.42 -21.07
N THR A 196 4.17 -6.90 -21.42
CA THR A 196 3.28 -7.59 -22.37
C THR A 196 3.85 -7.61 -23.78
N TRP A 197 4.48 -6.53 -24.23
CA TRP A 197 5.12 -6.47 -25.55
C TRP A 197 6.32 -7.42 -25.68
N LEU A 198 7.03 -7.68 -24.58
CA LEU A 198 8.21 -8.54 -24.55
C LEU A 198 7.90 -10.02 -24.26
N ASP A 199 6.62 -10.40 -24.11
CA ASP A 199 6.17 -11.73 -23.65
C ASP A 199 6.92 -12.23 -22.39
N LEU A 200 7.41 -11.28 -21.59
CA LEU A 200 8.22 -11.55 -20.40
C LEU A 200 7.34 -11.80 -19.17
N LEU A 201 6.06 -11.41 -19.24
CA LEU A 201 5.10 -11.52 -18.16
C LEU A 201 4.94 -12.97 -17.69
N ASP A 202 4.91 -13.93 -18.62
CA ASP A 202 4.79 -15.36 -18.33
C ASP A 202 6.12 -16.01 -17.90
N ARG A 203 7.26 -15.37 -18.20
CA ARG A 203 8.59 -15.83 -17.79
C ARG A 203 9.04 -15.27 -16.45
N LEU A 204 8.46 -14.17 -16.00
CA LEU A 204 8.86 -13.48 -14.76
C LEU A 204 8.30 -14.15 -13.49
N GLY A 205 7.25 -14.97 -13.61
CA GLY A 205 6.71 -15.66 -12.45
C GLY A 205 5.69 -16.73 -12.78
N VAL A 206 5.58 -17.70 -11.88
CA VAL A 206 4.56 -18.74 -11.96
C VAL A 206 3.33 -18.29 -11.16
N ALA A 207 2.13 -18.45 -11.72
CA ALA A 207 0.89 -18.27 -10.98
C ALA A 207 0.70 -19.48 -10.05
N VAL A 208 1.15 -19.33 -8.80
CA VAL A 208 1.04 -20.38 -7.78
C VAL A 208 -0.12 -20.06 -6.85
N PHE A 209 -1.17 -20.87 -6.91
CA PHE A 209 -2.26 -20.81 -5.95
C PHE A 209 -1.94 -21.70 -4.74
N LEU A 210 -1.42 -21.12 -3.65
CA LEU A 210 -1.00 -21.87 -2.46
C LEU A 210 -2.02 -22.91 -1.94
N PRO A 211 -3.34 -22.62 -1.91
CA PRO A 211 -4.33 -23.58 -1.44
C PRO A 211 -4.46 -24.85 -2.30
N SER A 212 -4.06 -24.84 -3.57
CA SER A 212 -4.09 -26.06 -4.41
C SER A 212 -2.95 -27.04 -4.10
N ILE A 213 -1.88 -26.58 -3.46
CA ILE A 213 -0.70 -27.41 -3.14
C ILE A 213 -0.73 -27.89 -1.69
N VAL A 214 -1.03 -26.98 -0.75
CA VAL A 214 -0.91 -27.23 0.71
C VAL A 214 -2.29 -27.38 1.38
N GLY A 215 -3.38 -27.18 0.63
CA GLY A 215 -4.73 -27.09 1.17
C GLY A 215 -5.01 -25.74 1.84
N TRP A 216 -6.30 -25.43 2.01
CA TRP A 216 -6.77 -24.17 2.59
C TRP A 216 -6.19 -23.89 3.98
N GLY A 217 -6.28 -24.88 4.88
CA GLY A 217 -5.77 -24.75 6.25
C GLY A 217 -4.25 -24.52 6.29
N GLY A 218 -3.50 -25.26 5.48
CA GLY A 218 -2.04 -25.12 5.41
C GLY A 218 -1.59 -23.79 4.82
N ALA A 219 -2.26 -23.30 3.77
CA ALA A 219 -1.97 -22.00 3.19
C ALA A 219 -2.24 -20.85 4.17
N MET A 220 -3.38 -20.89 4.87
CA MET A 220 -3.75 -19.87 5.86
C MET A 220 -2.80 -19.90 7.07
N LEU A 221 -2.44 -21.08 7.56
CA LEU A 221 -1.49 -21.25 8.67
C LEU A 221 -0.10 -20.73 8.28
N LEU A 222 0.39 -21.05 7.09
CA LEU A 222 1.68 -20.58 6.61
C LEU A 222 1.75 -19.05 6.56
N VAL A 223 0.72 -18.40 6.01
CA VAL A 223 0.66 -16.93 5.97
C VAL A 223 0.56 -16.35 7.38
N ALA A 224 -0.25 -16.95 8.25
CA ALA A 224 -0.38 -16.52 9.65
C ALA A 224 0.95 -16.63 10.41
N VAL A 225 1.69 -17.73 10.24
CA VAL A 225 3.01 -17.95 10.85
C VAL A 225 4.03 -16.94 10.31
N LEU A 226 4.05 -16.68 9.00
CA LEU A 226 4.93 -15.66 8.43
C LEU A 226 4.61 -14.25 8.98
N MET A 227 3.33 -13.90 9.09
CA MET A 227 2.92 -12.61 9.65
C MET A 227 3.21 -12.51 11.14
N ALA A 228 3.02 -13.60 11.90
CA ALA A 228 3.38 -13.68 13.30
C ALA A 228 4.90 -13.56 13.50
N GLY A 229 5.69 -14.21 12.65
CA GLY A 229 7.15 -14.07 12.65
C GLY A 229 7.58 -12.62 12.38
N TRP A 230 6.93 -11.94 11.43
CA TRP A 230 7.20 -10.54 11.16
C TRP A 230 6.78 -9.61 12.31
N TYR A 231 5.64 -9.89 12.95
CA TYR A 231 5.18 -9.21 14.15
C TYR A 231 6.19 -9.36 15.30
N VAL A 232 6.62 -10.59 15.58
CA VAL A 232 7.59 -10.90 16.64
C VAL A 232 8.92 -10.22 16.35
N PHE A 233 9.41 -10.29 15.11
CA PHE A 233 10.63 -9.59 14.70
C PHE A 233 10.53 -8.09 14.93
N ALA A 234 9.41 -7.46 14.56
CA ALA A 234 9.21 -6.03 14.78
C ALA A 234 9.21 -5.69 16.27
N THR A 235 8.53 -6.47 17.12
CA THR A 235 8.52 -6.26 18.57
C THR A 235 9.87 -6.52 19.22
N TRP A 236 10.61 -7.52 18.76
CA TRP A 236 11.93 -7.84 19.26
C TRP A 236 12.91 -6.72 18.90
N ASN A 237 12.85 -6.21 17.67
CA ASN A 237 13.69 -5.10 17.22
C ASN A 237 13.35 -3.78 17.91
N GLU A 238 12.08 -3.54 18.26
CA GLU A 238 11.65 -2.38 19.08
C GLU A 238 12.30 -2.41 20.48
N GLN A 239 12.48 -3.60 21.06
CA GLN A 239 13.13 -3.79 22.36
C GLN A 239 14.67 -3.79 22.27
N SER A 240 15.24 -4.41 21.25
CA SER A 240 16.69 -4.61 21.13
C SER A 240 17.42 -3.45 20.46
N ARG A 241 16.72 -2.61 19.70
CA ARG A 241 17.27 -1.51 18.86
C ARG A 241 18.51 -1.91 18.05
N THR A 242 18.64 -3.20 17.73
CA THR A 242 19.89 -3.71 17.13
C THR A 242 20.01 -3.32 15.66
N PHE A 243 18.88 -3.15 14.97
CA PHE A 243 18.83 -2.76 13.56
C PHE A 243 18.35 -1.32 13.34
N SER A 244 18.19 -0.51 14.40
CA SER A 244 17.88 0.91 14.23
C SER A 244 19.15 1.68 13.86
N LEU A 245 19.05 2.54 12.84
CA LEU A 245 20.13 3.42 12.41
C LEU A 245 20.23 4.71 13.26
N LEU A 246 19.27 4.91 14.16
CA LEU A 246 19.18 5.99 15.17
C LEU A 246 19.06 5.37 16.56
#